data_AF-A0A2H0TCG6-F1
#
_entry.id   AF-A0A2H0TCG6-F1
#
_cell.length_a   1.000
_cell.length_b   1.000
_cell.length_c   1.000
_cell.angle_alpha   90.00
_cell.angle_beta   90.00
_cell.angle_gamma   90.00
#
_symmetry.space_group_name_H-M   'P 1'
#
loop_
_entity.id
_entity.type
_entity.pdbx_description
1 polymer ?
#
loop_
_entity_poly.entity_id
_entity_poly.type
_entity_poly.pdbx_seq_one_letter_code
_entity_poly.pdbx_strand_id
1 'polypeptide(L)'
;MPYIKQPDRTALNPHIDKLAEEMSKLIHEDVDMTGLLNYSFTRLGLAVVKARFGKFRYWMFASIRGALYDAAAELYRRLAAPHEDKQIQKNGDVDLYEEFLKDM
;
A
#
# COMPACT_ATOMS: atom_id res chain seq x y z
N MET A 1 -10.00 0.98 -0.71
CA MET A 1 -10.48 0.11 0.39
C MET A 1 -11.99 0.21 0.55
N PRO A 2 -12.77 -0.75 0.01
CA PRO A 2 -14.24 -0.67 -0.02
C PRO A 2 -14.90 -0.71 1.38
N TYR A 3 -14.21 -1.23 2.38
CA TYR A 3 -14.72 -1.42 3.75
C TYR A 3 -14.62 -0.18 4.66
N ILE A 4 -13.96 0.90 4.25
CA ILE A 4 -13.92 2.17 5.01
C ILE A 4 -15.09 3.05 4.55
N LYS A 5 -15.88 3.64 5.45
CA LYS A 5 -17.03 4.47 5.05
C LYS A 5 -16.56 5.77 4.38
N GLN A 6 -17.36 6.30 3.45
CA GLN A 6 -16.99 7.54 2.74
C GLN A 6 -16.73 8.74 3.66
N PRO A 7 -17.56 9.01 4.71
CA PRO A 7 -17.29 10.12 5.62
C PRO A 7 -15.92 10.01 6.32
N ASP A 8 -15.52 8.81 6.72
CA ASP A 8 -14.22 8.58 7.36
C ASP A 8 -13.07 8.86 6.39
N ARG A 9 -13.22 8.48 5.12
CA ARG A 9 -12.23 8.79 4.06
C ARG A 9 -12.16 10.30 3.84
N THR A 10 -13.30 10.95 3.66
CA THR A 10 -13.37 12.40 3.41
C THR A 10 -12.74 13.21 4.55
N ALA A 11 -12.89 12.77 5.80
CA ALA A 11 -12.22 13.41 6.93
C ALA A 11 -10.69 13.26 6.90
N LEU A 12 -10.16 12.16 6.34
CA LEU A 12 -8.73 11.88 6.27
C LEU A 12 -8.05 12.50 5.03
N ASN A 13 -8.76 12.58 3.90
CA ASN A 13 -8.19 12.98 2.60
C ASN A 13 -7.37 14.28 2.67
N PRO A 14 -7.86 15.41 3.24
CA PRO A 14 -7.10 16.65 3.25
C PRO A 14 -5.75 16.53 4.00
N HIS A 15 -5.67 15.66 5.00
CA HIS A 15 -4.43 15.42 5.74
C HIS A 15 -3.46 14.53 4.96
N ILE A 16 -3.97 13.55 4.23
CA ILE A 16 -3.19 12.67 3.35
C ILE A 16 -2.66 13.48 2.17
N ASP A 17 -3.50 14.29 1.54
CA ASP A 17 -3.14 15.15 0.41
C ASP A 17 -2.05 16.13 0.82
N LYS A 18 -2.19 16.78 1.98
CA LYS A 18 -1.15 17.66 2.53
C LYS A 18 0.16 16.91 2.78
N LEU A 19 0.13 15.70 3.33
CA LEU A 19 1.35 14.90 3.53
C LEU A 19 2.02 14.57 2.19
N ALA A 20 1.23 14.21 1.18
CA ALA A 20 1.74 13.93 -0.16
C ALA A 20 2.39 15.16 -0.81
N GLU A 21 1.78 16.34 -0.67
CA GLU A 21 2.36 17.61 -1.12
C GLU A 21 3.70 17.90 -0.44
N GLU A 22 3.79 17.73 0.88
CA GLU A 22 5.05 17.93 1.61
C GLU A 22 6.11 16.91 1.19
N MET A 23 5.74 15.64 1.03
CA MET A 23 6.66 14.61 0.53
C MET A 23 7.17 14.96 -0.87
N SER A 24 6.30 15.43 -1.77
CA SER A 24 6.69 15.82 -3.13
C SER A 24 7.72 16.94 -3.16
N LYS A 25 7.68 17.87 -2.20
CA LYS A 25 8.67 18.96 -2.09
C LYS A 25 10.03 18.48 -1.59
N LEU A 26 10.05 17.38 -0.83
CA LEU A 26 11.27 16.79 -0.28
C LEU A 26 11.98 15.87 -1.26
N ILE A 27 11.31 15.40 -2.31
CA ILE A 27 11.92 14.49 -3.30
C ILE A 27 12.90 15.28 -4.17
N HIS A 28 14.15 14.82 -4.18
CA HIS A 28 15.22 15.31 -5.05
C HIS A 28 16.25 14.19 -5.25
N GLU A 29 17.38 14.47 -5.90
CA GLU A 29 18.38 13.46 -6.30
C GLU A 29 18.84 12.53 -5.15
N ASP A 30 19.02 13.06 -3.95
CA ASP A 30 19.46 12.30 -2.77
C ASP A 30 18.31 11.78 -1.88
N VAL A 31 17.06 12.13 -2.19
CA VAL A 31 15.88 11.77 -1.38
C VAL A 31 14.84 11.11 -2.27
N ASP A 32 14.78 9.79 -2.20
CA ASP A 32 13.83 9.02 -2.99
C ASP A 32 12.43 8.94 -2.34
N MET A 33 11.43 8.75 -3.19
CA MET A 33 10.02 8.59 -2.80
C MET A 33 9.80 7.37 -1.90
N THR A 34 10.54 6.28 -2.11
CA THR A 34 10.38 4.99 -1.40
C THR A 34 10.73 5.14 0.08
N GLY A 35 11.84 5.81 0.39
CA GLY A 35 12.27 6.11 1.75
C GLY A 35 11.27 6.99 2.49
N LEU A 36 10.77 8.04 1.83
CA LEU A 36 9.75 8.93 2.41
C LEU A 36 8.43 8.18 2.66
N LEU A 37 7.98 7.33 1.74
CA LEU A 37 6.78 6.50 1.91
C LEU A 37 6.96 5.52 3.07
N ASN A 38 8.09 4.81 3.11
CA ASN A 38 8.38 3.83 4.16
C ASN A 38 8.40 4.49 5.55
N TYR A 39 9.12 5.61 5.68
CA TYR A 39 9.13 6.40 6.90
C TYR A 39 7.73 6.87 7.30
N SER A 40 6.98 7.43 6.35
CA SER A 40 5.64 7.99 6.59
C SER A 40 4.66 6.93 7.05
N PHE A 41 4.62 5.76 6.39
CA PHE A 41 3.76 4.65 6.76
C PHE A 41 4.11 4.09 8.14
N THR A 42 5.40 3.88 8.41
CA THR A 42 5.89 3.39 9.71
C THR A 42 5.54 4.37 10.83
N ARG A 43 5.82 5.65 10.62
CA ARG A 43 5.54 6.71 11.59
C ARG A 43 4.04 6.86 11.84
N LEU A 44 3.23 6.86 10.79
CA LEU A 44 1.77 6.99 10.91
C LEU A 44 1.18 5.83 11.71
N GLY A 45 1.57 4.58 11.41
CA GLY A 45 1.10 3.41 12.16
C GLY A 45 1.43 3.50 13.65
N LEU A 46 2.67 3.85 14.00
CA LEU A 46 3.10 4.03 15.39
C LEU A 46 2.39 5.21 16.07
N ALA A 47 2.19 6.32 15.36
CA ALA A 47 1.51 7.50 15.88
C ALA A 47 0.05 7.20 16.21
N VAL A 48 -0.66 6.47 15.34
CA VAL A 48 -2.05 6.03 15.57
C VAL A 48 -2.11 5.13 16.80
N VAL A 49 -1.18 4.16 16.94
CA VAL A 49 -1.13 3.28 18.12
C VAL A 49 -0.92 4.08 19.40
N LYS A 50 0.05 4.99 19.40
CA LYS A 50 0.35 5.84 20.56
C LYS A 50 -0.85 6.71 20.94
N ALA A 51 -1.47 7.37 19.97
CA ALA A 51 -2.62 8.26 20.18
C ALA A 51 -3.85 7.49 20.68
N ARG A 52 -4.12 6.30 20.15
CA ARG A 52 -5.36 5.57 20.47
C ARG A 52 -5.26 4.69 21.71
N PHE A 53 -4.09 4.10 21.95
CA PHE A 53 -3.92 3.04 22.96
C PHE A 53 -2.88 3.37 24.04
N GLY A 54 -2.04 4.40 23.85
CA GLY A 54 -1.03 4.84 24.82
C GLY A 54 0.15 3.89 25.04
N LYS A 55 0.03 2.61 24.63
CA LYS A 55 1.08 1.59 24.76
C LYS A 55 1.09 0.66 23.55
N PHE A 56 2.28 0.19 23.21
CA PHE A 56 2.49 -0.75 22.12
C PHE A 56 2.33 -2.20 22.59
N ARG A 57 1.66 -3.04 21.79
CA ARG A 57 1.52 -4.48 22.02
C ARG A 57 1.84 -5.23 20.72
N TYR A 58 2.33 -6.46 20.83
CA TYR A 58 2.76 -7.25 19.67
C TYR A 58 1.67 -7.41 18.60
N TRP A 59 0.41 -7.61 18.99
CA TRP A 59 -0.69 -7.71 18.03
C TRP A 59 -0.85 -6.43 17.17
N MET A 60 -0.48 -5.26 17.70
CA MET A 60 -0.53 -4.00 16.95
C MET A 60 0.55 -3.95 15.87
N PHE A 61 1.73 -4.52 16.13
CA PHE A 61 2.75 -4.71 15.10
C PHE A 61 2.23 -5.58 13.97
N ALA A 62 1.62 -6.72 14.30
CA ALA A 62 1.01 -7.61 13.31
C ALA A 62 -0.09 -6.90 12.50
N SER A 63 -0.94 -6.08 13.15
CA SER A 63 -1.97 -5.30 12.48
C SER A 63 -1.40 -4.25 11.52
N ILE A 64 -0.37 -3.50 11.94
CA ILE A 64 0.28 -2.50 11.07
C ILE A 64 0.93 -3.20 9.87
N ARG A 65 1.70 -4.26 10.11
CA ARG A 65 2.36 -5.04 9.05
C ARG A 65 1.35 -5.61 8.06
N GLY A 66 0.26 -6.20 8.57
CA GLY A 66 -0.81 -6.76 7.74
C GLY A 66 -1.45 -5.69 6.86
N ALA A 67 -1.81 -4.54 7.44
CA ALA A 67 -2.41 -3.44 6.69
C ALA A 67 -1.50 -2.90 5.57
N LEU A 68 -0.18 -2.83 5.81
CA LEU A 68 0.79 -2.40 4.78
C LEU A 68 0.94 -3.43 3.67
N TYR A 69 0.95 -4.72 4.01
CA TYR A 69 0.97 -5.80 3.03
C TYR A 69 -0.27 -5.78 2.14
N ASP A 70 -1.46 -5.67 2.75
CA ASP A 70 -2.73 -5.61 2.02
C ASP A 70 -2.81 -4.35 1.14
N ALA A 71 -2.28 -3.22 1.61
CA ALA A 71 -2.21 -1.99 0.80
C ALA A 71 -1.31 -2.17 -0.43
N ALA A 72 -0.14 -2.79 -0.27
CA ALA A 72 0.76 -3.08 -1.39
C ALA A 72 0.13 -4.06 -2.40
N ALA A 73 -0.48 -5.14 -1.91
CA ALA A 73 -1.18 -6.11 -2.76
C ALA A 73 -2.34 -5.47 -3.53
N GLU A 74 -3.12 -4.60 -2.89
CA GLU A 74 -4.24 -3.91 -3.54
C GLU A 74 -3.77 -2.90 -4.59
N LEU A 75 -2.65 -2.20 -4.34
CA LEU A 75 -2.02 -1.32 -5.33
C LEU A 75 -1.60 -2.12 -6.58
N TYR A 76 -0.89 -3.24 -6.38
CA TYR A 76 -0.47 -4.10 -7.48
C TYR A 76 -1.66 -4.64 -8.26
N ARG A 77 -2.64 -5.24 -7.58
CA ARG A 77 -3.84 -5.82 -8.19
C ARG A 77 -4.67 -4.81 -8.98
N ARG A 78 -4.77 -3.56 -8.52
CA ARG A 78 -5.60 -2.54 -9.19
C ARG A 78 -4.87 -1.75 -10.27
N LEU A 79 -3.56 -1.55 -10.14
CA LEU A 79 -2.80 -0.64 -11.01
C LEU A 79 -1.83 -1.37 -11.93
N ALA A 80 -1.19 -2.45 -11.47
CA ALA A 80 -0.20 -3.21 -12.25
C ALA A 80 -0.85 -4.35 -13.04
N ALA A 81 -1.65 -5.20 -12.38
CA ALA A 81 -2.22 -6.39 -13.00
C ALA A 81 -2.99 -6.11 -14.32
N PRO A 82 -3.83 -5.05 -14.45
CA PRO A 82 -4.51 -4.78 -15.72
C PRO A 82 -3.58 -4.42 -16.88
N HIS A 83 -2.39 -3.92 -16.58
CA HIS A 83 -1.37 -3.67 -17.59
C HIS A 83 -0.67 -4.99 -17.97
N GLU A 84 -0.34 -5.84 -16.99
CA GLU A 84 0.25 -7.15 -17.21
C GLU A 84 -0.67 -8.07 -18.02
N ASP A 85 -1.98 -8.08 -17.73
CA ASP A 85 -2.99 -8.82 -18.51
C ASP A 85 -2.92 -8.45 -20.01
N LYS A 86 -2.72 -7.17 -20.32
CA LYS A 86 -2.57 -6.69 -21.70
C LYS A 86 -1.23 -7.11 -22.31
N GLN A 87 -0.17 -7.24 -21.51
CA GLN A 87 1.12 -7.71 -21.99
C GLN A 87 1.09 -9.22 -22.23
N ILE A 88 0.41 -9.98 -21.38
CA ILE A 88 0.18 -11.42 -21.55
C ILE A 88 -0.56 -11.69 -22.87
N GLN A 89 -1.61 -10.92 -23.17
CA GLN A 89 -2.33 -11.04 -24.46
C GLN A 89 -1.44 -10.78 -25.69
N LYS A 90 -0.36 -9.99 -25.54
CA LYS A 90 0.54 -9.63 -26.63
C LYS A 90 1.74 -10.57 -26.78
N ASN A 91 2.31 -10.98 -25.65
CA ASN A 91 3.60 -11.66 -25.60
C ASN A 91 3.49 -13.13 -25.19
N GLY A 92 2.30 -13.59 -24.79
CA GLY A 92 2.11 -14.84 -24.07
C GLY A 92 2.40 -14.69 -22.57
N ASP A 93 1.98 -15.68 -21.79
CA ASP A 93 2.33 -15.83 -20.38
C ASP A 93 3.38 -16.94 -20.20
N VAL A 94 3.77 -17.23 -18.97
CA VAL A 94 4.58 -18.40 -18.63
C VAL A 94 3.79 -19.68 -18.94
N ASP A 95 4.30 -20.46 -19.87
CA ASP A 95 3.72 -21.71 -20.38
C ASP A 95 3.38 -22.72 -19.27
N LEU A 96 4.26 -22.85 -18.26
CA LEU A 96 4.05 -23.78 -17.15
C LEU A 96 2.79 -23.49 -16.31
N TYR A 97 2.27 -22.26 -16.29
CA TYR A 97 1.04 -21.99 -15.52
C TYR A 97 -0.14 -22.81 -16.02
N GLU A 98 -0.26 -23.05 -17.33
CA GLU A 98 -1.32 -23.89 -17.88
C GLU A 98 -1.14 -25.37 -17.52
N GLU A 99 0.09 -25.84 -17.35
CA GLU A 99 0.38 -27.20 -16.92
C GLU A 99 -0.08 -27.41 -15.47
N PHE A 100 0.34 -26.54 -14.56
CA PHE A 100 -0.03 -26.65 -13.15
C PHE A 100 -1.54 -26.47 -12.92
N LEU A 101 -2.22 -25.64 -13.71
CA LEU A 101 -3.68 -25.47 -13.61
C LEU A 101 -4.48 -26.73 -13.99
N LYS A 102 -3.91 -27.63 -14.81
CA LYS A 102 -4.55 -28.90 -15.17
C LYS A 102 -4.41 -29.97 -14.08
N ASP A 103 -3.40 -29.84 -13.24
CA ASP A 103 -3.10 -30.76 -12.14
C ASP A 103 -3.86 -30.42 -10.83
N MET A 104 -4.58 -29.30 -10.80
CA MET A 104 -5.41 -28.82 -9.68
C MET A 104 -6.88 -29.18 -9.86
#